data_AF-A0A6H5I167-F1
#
_entry.id   AF-A0A6H5I167-F1
#
_cell.length_a   1.000
_cell.length_b   1.000
_cell.length_c   1.000
_cell.angle_alpha   90.00
_cell.angle_beta   90.00
_cell.angle_gamma   90.00
#
_symmetry.space_group_name_H-M   'P 1'
#
loop_
_entity.id
_entity.type
_entity.pdbx_description
1 polymer ?
#
loop_
_entity_poly.entity_id
_entity_poly.type
_entity_poly.pdbx_seq_one_letter_code
_entity_poly.pdbx_strand_id
1 'polypeptide(L)'
;MERRVKKQTSENHIVKKRTPRQSAKTKNDIYVDNKTNFKAFLKFCEKIFNSGSREVIIHGLGKSIPRACELALRLQSIHHNTLQIDTKTSTVKLVGM
;
A
#
# COMPACT_ATOMS: atom_id res chain seq x y z
N MET A 1 -22.55 -8.41 -1.04
CA MET A 1 -21.19 -8.43 -0.46
C MET A 1 -20.81 -9.88 -0.19
N GLU A 2 -20.23 -10.57 -1.18
CA GLU A 2 -19.93 -12.00 -1.06
C GLU A 2 -18.82 -12.24 -0.04
N ARG A 3 -19.10 -13.07 0.97
CA ARG A 3 -18.10 -13.52 1.94
C ARG A 3 -17.13 -14.44 1.21
N ARG A 4 -15.85 -14.09 1.20
CA ARG A 4 -14.79 -14.97 0.69
C ARG A 4 -14.78 -16.26 1.52
N VAL A 5 -15.36 -17.33 0.98
CA VAL A 5 -15.35 -18.66 1.58
C VAL A 5 -13.89 -19.08 1.70
N LYS A 6 -13.42 -19.29 2.93
CA LYS A 6 -12.09 -19.89 3.18
C LYS A 6 -12.18 -21.32 2.67
N LYS A 7 -11.37 -21.66 1.66
CA LYS A 7 -11.29 -23.02 1.14
C LYS A 7 -10.79 -23.93 2.27
N GLN A 8 -11.69 -24.76 2.80
CA GLN A 8 -11.42 -25.71 3.87
C GLN A 8 -10.82 -26.95 3.19
N THR A 9 -9.52 -27.18 3.39
CA THR A 9 -8.90 -28.47 3.05
C THR A 9 -9.19 -29.49 4.15
N SER A 10 -9.14 -30.77 3.79
CA SER A 10 -9.77 -31.95 4.40
C SER A 10 -9.47 -32.27 5.87
N GLU A 11 -8.75 -31.43 6.60
CA GLU A 11 -8.46 -31.62 8.02
C GLU A 11 -8.36 -30.23 8.65
N ASN A 12 -9.34 -29.81 9.46
CA ASN A 12 -9.41 -28.71 10.45
C ASN A 12 -8.43 -27.50 10.43
N HIS A 13 -7.75 -27.20 9.33
CA HIS A 13 -6.68 -26.21 9.24
C HIS A 13 -7.12 -25.04 8.36
N ILE A 14 -6.93 -23.82 8.89
CA ILE A 14 -7.18 -22.59 8.14
C ILE A 14 -5.90 -22.18 7.42
N VAL A 15 -5.87 -22.35 6.10
CA VAL A 15 -4.76 -21.86 5.27
C VAL A 15 -4.73 -20.32 5.29
N LYS A 16 -3.63 -19.75 5.78
CA LYS A 16 -3.36 -18.30 5.74
C LYS A 16 -2.26 -18.01 4.73
N LYS A 17 -2.54 -17.11 3.78
CA LYS A 17 -1.52 -16.62 2.85
C LYS A 17 -0.43 -15.87 3.61
N ARG A 18 0.83 -16.15 3.29
CA ARG A 18 1.98 -15.41 3.84
C ARG A 18 2.05 -14.02 3.23
N THR A 19 2.59 -13.07 3.99
CA THR A 19 2.96 -11.75 3.46
C THR A 19 4.05 -11.94 2.40
N PRO A 20 3.96 -11.27 1.24
CA PRO A 20 5.05 -11.29 0.27
C PRO A 20 6.37 -10.90 0.91
N ARG A 21 7.47 -11.54 0.48
CA ARG A 21 8.81 -11.07 0.86
C ARG A 21 9.03 -9.70 0.20
N GLN A 22 9.28 -8.69 1.03
CA GLN A 22 9.55 -7.32 0.58
C GLN A 22 11.05 -7.06 0.68
N SER A 23 11.56 -6.17 -0.17
CA SER A 23 12.89 -5.57 0.00
C SER A 23 12.94 -4.77 1.31
N ALA A 24 14.15 -4.45 1.77
CA ALA A 24 14.33 -3.62 2.96
C ALA A 24 13.55 -2.31 2.80
N LYS A 25 12.73 -1.97 3.80
CA LYS A 25 11.96 -0.73 3.79
C LYS A 25 12.92 0.45 3.96
N THR A 26 12.87 1.40 3.04
CA THR A 26 13.51 2.70 3.22
C THR A 26 12.61 3.61 4.08
N LYS A 27 13.16 4.75 4.52
CA LYS A 27 12.41 5.73 5.33
C LYS A 27 11.28 6.42 4.54
N ASN A 28 11.31 6.35 3.21
CA ASN A 28 10.38 7.04 2.32
C ASN A 28 9.29 6.10 1.79
N ASP A 29 9.35 4.80 2.11
CA ASP A 29 8.40 3.81 1.63
C ASP A 29 7.15 3.73 2.52
N ILE A 30 5.97 3.86 1.90
CA ILE A 30 4.67 3.65 2.52
C ILE A 30 3.99 2.47 1.86
N TYR A 31 3.58 1.49 2.66
CA TYR A 31 2.81 0.34 2.18
C TYR A 31 1.34 0.54 2.52
N VAL A 32 0.51 0.71 1.49
CA VAL A 32 -0.91 0.94 1.66
C VAL A 32 -1.63 -0.39 1.88
N ASP A 33 -2.27 -0.47 3.04
CA ASP A 33 -3.25 -1.50 3.34
C ASP A 33 -4.68 -0.92 3.30
N ASN A 34 -5.67 -1.80 3.35
CA ASN A 34 -7.08 -1.41 3.34
C ASN A 34 -7.68 -1.22 4.74
N LYS A 35 -6.89 -1.41 5.82
CA LYS A 35 -7.37 -1.36 7.21
C LYS A 35 -7.08 -0.03 7.87
N THR A 36 -5.92 0.53 7.58
CA THR A 36 -5.41 1.80 8.08
C THR A 36 -6.27 2.94 7.53
N ASN A 37 -6.61 3.89 8.41
CA ASN A 37 -7.41 5.05 8.06
C ASN A 37 -6.71 5.90 6.99
N PHE A 38 -7.47 6.38 6.00
CA PHE A 38 -6.93 7.17 4.88
C PHE A 38 -6.25 8.47 5.36
N LYS A 39 -6.84 9.16 6.36
CA LYS A 39 -6.26 10.38 6.95
C LYS A 39 -4.95 10.10 7.68
N ALA A 40 -4.79 8.90 8.24
CA ALA A 40 -3.53 8.49 8.86
C ALA A 40 -2.42 8.35 7.81
N PHE A 41 -2.72 7.81 6.63
CA PHE A 41 -1.77 7.75 5.52
C PHE A 41 -1.35 9.14 5.05
N LEU A 42 -2.29 10.08 4.88
CA LEU A 42 -1.97 11.46 4.51
C LEU A 42 -1.01 12.09 5.52
N LYS A 43 -1.33 12.02 6.82
CA LYS A 43 -0.45 12.55 7.88
C LYS A 43 0.94 11.90 7.88
N PHE A 44 1.02 10.62 7.53
CA PHE A 44 2.29 9.91 7.43
C PHE A 44 3.12 10.40 6.24
N CYS A 45 2.51 10.64 5.08
CA CYS A 45 3.16 11.25 3.92
C CYS A 45 3.71 12.64 4.27
N GLU A 46 2.89 13.48 4.90
CA GLU A 46 3.29 14.82 5.36
C GLU A 46 4.47 14.77 6.32
N LYS A 47 4.48 13.80 7.24
CA LYS A 47 5.60 13.62 8.18
C LYS A 47 6.91 13.31 7.43
N ILE A 48 6.85 12.54 6.35
CA ILE A 48 8.02 12.23 5.54
C ILE A 48 8.50 13.48 4.80
N PHE A 49 7.63 14.27 4.20
CA PHE A 49 8.04 15.55 3.58
C PHE A 49 8.63 16.52 4.61
N ASN A 50 8.01 16.66 5.78
CA ASN A 50 8.51 17.50 6.87
C ASN A 50 9.87 17.05 7.44
N SER A 51 10.28 15.80 7.19
CA SER A 51 11.61 15.31 7.55
C SER A 51 12.72 15.78 6.58
N GLY A 52 12.37 16.57 5.56
CA GLY A 52 13.28 17.01 4.50
C GLY A 52 13.42 16.01 3.34
N SER A 53 12.59 14.97 3.31
CA SER A 53 12.59 14.01 2.20
C SER A 53 11.98 14.64 0.95
N ARG A 54 12.66 14.49 -0.19
CA ARG A 54 12.19 15.04 -1.48
C ARG A 54 11.06 14.24 -2.11
N GLU A 55 10.92 12.97 -1.73
CA GLU A 55 9.96 12.04 -2.32
C GLU A 55 9.36 11.09 -1.28
N VAL A 56 8.18 10.58 -1.59
CA VAL A 56 7.46 9.54 -0.84
C VAL A 56 7.09 8.45 -1.83
N ILE A 57 7.42 7.21 -1.53
CA ILE A 57 7.16 6.06 -2.40
C ILE A 57 5.94 5.30 -1.85
N ILE A 58 4.83 5.35 -2.58
CA ILE A 58 3.57 4.70 -2.18
C ILE A 58 3.45 3.36 -2.87
N HIS A 59 3.46 2.28 -2.10
CA HIS A 59 3.31 0.91 -2.57
C HIS A 59 1.88 0.43 -2.35
N GLY A 60 1.25 -0.07 -3.41
CA GLY A 60 -0.04 -0.77 -3.37
C GLY A 60 0.08 -2.15 -4.00
N LEU A 61 -0.61 -3.15 -3.43
CA LEU A 61 -0.63 -4.51 -3.97
C LEU A 61 -2.07 -5.00 -4.09
N GLY A 62 -2.44 -5.45 -5.30
CA GLY A 62 -3.77 -6.00 -5.59
C GLY A 62 -4.88 -5.03 -5.16
N LYS A 63 -5.68 -5.43 -4.17
CA LYS A 63 -6.85 -4.65 -3.72
C LYS A 63 -6.49 -3.26 -3.17
N SER A 64 -5.26 -3.01 -2.71
CA SER A 64 -4.89 -1.68 -2.20
C SER A 64 -4.39 -0.71 -3.27
N ILE A 65 -4.25 -1.14 -4.54
CA ILE A 65 -3.78 -0.27 -5.63
C ILE A 65 -4.68 0.95 -5.81
N PRO A 66 -6.03 0.84 -5.91
CA PRO A 66 -6.88 2.03 -6.09
C PRO A 66 -6.74 3.03 -4.94
N ARG A 67 -6.62 2.53 -3.71
CA ARG A 67 -6.44 3.35 -2.50
C ARG A 67 -5.07 4.05 -2.48
N ALA A 68 -4.03 3.41 -3.01
CA ALA A 68 -2.71 4.00 -3.17
C ALA A 68 -2.73 5.13 -4.21
N CYS A 69 -3.41 4.93 -5.35
CA CYS A 69 -3.61 5.97 -6.36
C CYS A 69 -4.41 7.15 -5.80
N GLU A 70 -5.50 6.88 -5.07
CA GLU A 70 -6.30 7.92 -4.40
C GLU A 70 -5.46 8.73 -3.40
N LEU A 71 -4.59 8.07 -2.63
CA LEU A 71 -3.68 8.73 -1.70
C LEU A 71 -2.73 9.68 -2.43
N ALA A 72 -2.11 9.23 -3.52
CA ALA A 72 -1.18 10.05 -4.31
C ALA A 72 -1.87 11.28 -4.91
N LEU A 73 -3.04 11.08 -5.52
CA LEU A 73 -3.84 12.17 -6.11
C LEU A 73 -4.29 13.18 -5.06
N ARG A 74 -4.73 12.69 -3.89
CA ARG A 74 -5.14 13.58 -2.80
C ARG A 74 -3.99 14.40 -2.26
N LEU A 75 -2.81 13.80 -2.12
CA LEU A 75 -1.58 14.46 -1.69
C LEU A 75 -1.18 15.56 -2.70
N GLN A 76 -1.17 15.24 -4.00
CA GLN A 76 -0.91 16.23 -5.04
C GLN A 76 -1.89 17.41 -4.99
N SER A 77 -3.19 17.13 -4.80
CA SER A 77 -4.22 18.18 -4.67
C SER A 77 -4.02 19.06 -3.42
N ILE A 78 -3.64 18.48 -2.28
CA ILE A 78 -3.38 19.24 -1.04
C ILE A 78 -2.17 20.18 -1.20
N HIS A 79 -1.14 19.73 -1.91
CA HIS A 79 0.04 20.54 -2.20
C HIS A 79 -0.10 21.39 -3.47
N HIS A 80 -1.34 21.74 -3.86
CA HIS A 80 -1.61 22.63 -5.00
C HIS A 80 -0.89 22.23 -6.30
N ASN A 81 -0.79 20.91 -6.57
CA ASN A 81 -0.12 20.34 -7.74
C ASN A 81 1.40 20.64 -7.86
N THR A 82 2.05 21.04 -6.76
CA THR A 82 3.52 21.21 -6.72
C THR A 82 4.28 19.89 -6.71
N LEU A 83 3.61 18.81 -6.29
CA LEU A 83 4.15 17.45 -6.33
C LEU A 83 3.89 16.80 -7.68
N GLN A 84 4.94 16.22 -8.27
CA GLN A 84 4.84 15.36 -9.44
C GLN A 84 4.61 13.91 -9.02
N ILE A 85 3.76 13.20 -9.75
CA ILE A 85 3.48 11.77 -9.55
C ILE A 85 4.19 10.99 -10.64
N ASP A 86 5.06 10.07 -10.23
CA ASP A 86 5.70 9.08 -11.12
C ASP A 86 5.12 7.69 -10.83
N THR A 87 4.61 7.00 -11.86
CA THR A 87 3.91 5.72 -11.71
C THR A 87 4.77 4.58 -12.24
N LYS A 88 5.15 3.65 -11.35
CA LYS A 88 5.91 2.45 -11.70
C LYS A 88 5.11 1.20 -11.40
N THR A 89 5.19 0.23 -12.30
CA THR A 89 4.62 -1.10 -12.09
C THR A 89 5.74 -2.10 -11.82
N SER A 90 5.47 -3.09 -10.97
CA SER A 90 6.39 -4.17 -10.68
C SER A 90 5.63 -5.46 -10.41
N THR A 91 6.32 -6.58 -10.58
CA THR A 91 5.75 -7.91 -10.32
C THR A 91 6.28 -8.45 -9.00
N VAL A 92 5.38 -8.73 -8.06
CA VAL A 92 5.71 -9.34 -6.78
C VAL A 92 5.35 -10.82 -6.82
N LYS A 93 6.35 -11.70 -6.71
CA LYS A 93 6.14 -13.14 -6.59
C LYS A 93 5.52 -13.47 -5.23
N LEU A 94 4.34 -14.07 -5.23
CA LEU A 94 3.65 -14.54 -4.03
C LEU A 94 3.89 -16.04 -3.88
N VAL A 95 4.42 -16.44 -2.73
CA VAL A 95 4.57 -17.86 -2.40
C VAL A 95 3.24 -18.34 -1.82
N GLY A 96 2.44 -19.05 -2.63
CA GLY A 96 1.20 -19.72 -2.19
C GLY A 96 0.00 -19.56 -3.14
N MET A 97 -0.22 -20.58 -3.96
CA MET A 97 -1.23 -21.61 -3.68
C MET A 97 -0.51 -22.94 -3.48
#